data_AF-A0A7C9D0K2-F1
#
_entry.id   AF-A0A7C9D0K2-F1
#
_cell.length_a   1.000
_cell.length_b   1.000
_cell.length_c   1.000
_cell.angle_alpha   90.00
_cell.angle_beta   90.00
_cell.angle_gamma   90.00
#
_symmetry.space_group_name_H-M   'P 1'
#
loop_
_entity.id
_entity.type
_entity.pdbx_description
1 polymer ?
#
loop_
_entity_poly.entity_id
_entity_poly.type
_entity_poly.pdbx_seq_one_letter_code
_entity_poly.pdbx_strand_id
1 'polypeptide(L)'
;NPIISTCKDAKEVKAIRKELDSVARDHAQFGNILSMLSVTVSQKSLDPSLETGSLIIKEEVIGRDRDRDNILRMLFDSTTNGVQQTFQVISIVGIGGIGKSTLARYVYNDERVRIRFD
;
A
#
# COMPACT_ATOMS: atom_id res chain seq x y z
N ASN A 1 -34.89 14.57 52.15
CA ASN A 1 -34.07 15.79 52.06
C ASN A 1 -33.38 15.80 50.69
N PRO A 2 -33.98 16.45 49.68
CA PRO A 2 -33.60 16.33 48.26
C PRO A 2 -32.18 16.84 47.93
N ILE A 3 -31.57 17.62 48.83
CA ILE A 3 -30.21 18.14 48.71
C ILE A 3 -29.15 17.01 48.86
N ILE A 4 -29.47 15.94 49.59
CA ILE A 4 -28.53 14.85 49.86
C ILE A 4 -28.42 13.89 48.65
N SER A 5 -29.52 13.67 47.91
CA SER A 5 -29.54 12.83 46.69
C SER A 5 -28.81 13.49 45.53
N THR A 6 -29.02 14.80 45.30
CA THR A 6 -28.30 15.55 44.25
C THR A 6 -26.80 15.60 44.48
N CYS A 7 -26.37 15.61 45.75
CA CYS A 7 -24.96 15.58 46.12
C CYS A 7 -24.31 14.21 45.83
N LYS A 8 -25.07 13.11 45.92
CA LYS A 8 -24.59 11.76 45.59
C LYS A 8 -24.38 11.64 44.08
N ASP A 9 -25.37 12.05 43.29
CA ASP A 9 -25.28 12.01 41.83
C ASP A 9 -24.13 12.89 41.30
N ALA A 10 -23.94 14.08 41.89
CA ALA A 10 -22.82 14.96 41.55
C ALA A 10 -21.45 14.34 41.89
N LYS A 11 -21.35 13.55 42.97
CA LYS A 11 -20.11 12.84 43.33
C LYS A 11 -19.83 11.70 42.36
N GLU A 12 -20.86 10.97 41.93
CA GLU A 12 -20.74 9.89 40.94
C GLU A 12 -20.31 10.43 39.57
N VAL A 13 -20.94 11.50 39.08
CA VAL A 13 -20.54 12.15 37.82
C VAL A 13 -19.10 12.68 37.88
N LYS A 14 -18.67 13.20 39.03
CA LYS A 14 -17.29 13.66 39.24
C LYS A 14 -16.29 12.50 39.25
N ALA A 15 -16.66 11.34 39.78
CA ALA A 15 -15.83 10.14 39.76
C ALA A 15 -15.64 9.61 38.33
N ILE A 16 -16.73 9.51 37.55
CA ILE A 16 -16.70 9.05 36.16
C ILE A 16 -15.81 9.95 35.29
N ARG A 17 -15.90 11.28 35.47
CA ARG A 17 -15.03 12.23 34.74
C ARG A 17 -13.54 12.01 35.05
N LYS A 18 -13.21 11.76 36.33
CA LYS A 18 -11.82 11.51 36.74
C LYS A 18 -11.27 10.23 36.13
N GLU A 19 -12.10 9.20 36.00
CA GLU A 19 -11.75 7.93 35.37
C GLU A 19 -11.54 8.11 33.86
N LEU A 20 -12.45 8.82 33.17
CA LEU A 20 -12.31 9.15 31.75
C LEU A 20 -11.02 9.94 31.45
N ASP A 21 -10.69 10.91 32.30
CA ASP A 21 -9.45 11.67 32.19
C ASP A 21 -8.21 10.79 32.39
N SER A 22 -8.29 9.75 33.23
CA SER A 22 -7.19 8.79 33.41
C SER A 22 -6.97 7.96 32.16
N VAL A 23 -8.06 7.40 31.61
CA VAL A 23 -8.00 6.61 30.38
C VAL A 23 -7.51 7.44 29.20
N ALA A 24 -7.93 8.71 29.09
CA ALA A 24 -7.46 9.61 28.04
C ALA A 24 -5.95 9.92 28.14
N ARG A 25 -5.43 10.12 29.37
CA ARG A 25 -3.99 10.33 29.61
C ARG A 25 -3.19 9.07 29.28
N ASP A 26 -3.66 7.91 29.70
CA ASP A 26 -3.00 6.63 29.41
C ASP A 26 -2.97 6.38 27.90
N HIS A 27 -4.09 6.57 27.20
CA HIS A 27 -4.16 6.44 25.74
C HIS A 27 -3.26 7.45 25.00
N ALA A 28 -3.16 8.70 25.48
CA ALA A 28 -2.24 9.69 24.91
C ALA A 28 -0.77 9.28 25.13
N GLN A 29 -0.44 8.70 26.29
CA GLN A 29 0.90 8.18 26.57
C GLN A 29 1.24 7.00 25.64
N PHE A 30 0.30 6.07 25.43
CA PHE A 30 0.45 4.98 24.46
C PHE A 30 0.60 5.51 23.03
N GLY A 31 -0.20 6.49 22.62
CA GLY A 31 -0.09 7.15 21.31
C GLY A 31 1.27 7.82 21.10
N ASN A 32 1.80 8.47 22.13
CA ASN A 32 3.13 9.09 22.10
C ASN A 32 4.24 8.04 21.97
N ILE A 33 4.15 6.92 22.69
CA ILE A 33 5.10 5.78 22.58
C ILE A 33 5.03 5.15 21.17
N LEU A 34 3.83 4.97 20.62
CA LEU A 34 3.62 4.42 19.28
C LEU A 34 4.16 5.35 18.19
N SER A 35 4.02 6.67 18.36
CA SER A 35 4.57 7.68 17.45
C SER A 35 6.11 7.68 17.45
N MET A 36 6.73 7.41 18.60
CA MET A 36 8.19 7.31 18.74
C MET A 36 8.75 6.02 18.12
N LEU A 37 8.00 4.91 18.21
CA LEU A 37 8.34 3.61 17.60
C LEU A 37 8.10 3.57 16.09
N SER A 38 7.14 4.36 15.59
CA SER A 38 6.83 4.45 14.15
C SER A 38 7.95 5.13 13.34
N VAL A 39 8.92 5.78 14.00
CA VAL A 39 10.13 6.33 13.36
C VAL A 39 11.15 5.22 13.04
N THR A 40 11.10 4.08 13.73
CA THR A 40 12.10 2.99 13.58
C THR A 40 11.60 1.77 12.82
N VAL A 41 10.30 1.58 12.64
CA VAL A 41 9.76 0.46 11.83
C VAL A 41 8.60 0.94 10.97
N SER A 42 8.92 1.67 9.90
CA SER A 42 8.07 1.68 8.72
C SER A 42 8.41 0.44 7.87
N GLN A 43 8.19 -0.75 8.45
CA GLN A 43 7.77 -1.86 7.62
C GLN A 43 6.36 -1.49 7.20
N LYS A 44 6.23 -0.99 5.97
CA LYS A 44 4.97 -0.90 5.25
C LYS A 44 4.26 -2.24 5.47
N SER A 45 3.23 -2.23 6.33
CA SER A 45 2.26 -3.31 6.34
C SER A 45 1.84 -3.48 4.89
N LEU A 46 2.19 -4.62 4.30
CA LEU A 46 1.64 -5.04 3.03
C LEU A 46 0.18 -5.33 3.31
N ASP A 47 -0.64 -4.28 3.29
CA ASP A 47 -2.06 -4.42 3.07
C ASP A 47 -2.21 -5.18 1.74
N PRO A 48 -2.85 -6.36 1.71
CA PRO A 48 -3.11 -7.09 0.47
C PRO A 48 -3.87 -6.23 -0.56
N SER A 49 -4.57 -5.17 -0.11
CA SER A 49 -5.24 -4.20 -0.99
C SER A 49 -4.27 -3.27 -1.76
N LEU A 50 -3.00 -3.16 -1.31
CA LEU A 50 -1.93 -2.43 -2.00
C LEU A 50 -1.17 -3.29 -3.00
N GLU A 51 -1.40 -4.60 -3.03
CA GLU A 51 -0.80 -5.47 -4.02
C GLU A 51 -1.56 -5.34 -5.34
N THR A 52 -0.83 -5.09 -6.43
CA THR A 52 -1.39 -5.25 -7.77
C THR A 52 -1.45 -6.76 -8.08
N GLY A 53 -2.28 -7.52 -7.33
CA GLY A 53 -2.40 -8.97 -7.46
C GLY A 53 -2.81 -9.37 -8.88
N SER A 54 -2.39 -10.54 -9.37
CA SER A 54 -2.57 -11.02 -10.77
C SER A 54 -4.01 -11.35 -11.17
N LEU A 55 -5.02 -10.90 -10.40
CA LEU A 55 -6.45 -11.09 -10.69
C LEU A 55 -6.79 -10.76 -12.15
N ILE A 56 -7.12 -11.75 -12.97
CA ILE A 56 -7.40 -11.59 -14.40
C ILE A 56 -8.72 -10.80 -14.56
N ILE A 57 -8.63 -9.49 -14.36
CA ILE A 57 -9.57 -8.53 -14.88
C ILE A 57 -9.00 -8.23 -16.26
N LYS A 58 -9.72 -8.63 -17.32
CA LYS A 58 -9.48 -8.13 -18.67
C LYS A 58 -9.78 -6.63 -18.65
N GLU A 59 -8.86 -5.85 -18.08
CA GLU A 59 -8.92 -4.40 -18.13
C GLU A 59 -8.46 -3.99 -19.52
N GLU A 60 -9.33 -3.29 -20.23
CA GLU A 60 -8.97 -2.65 -21.49
C GLU A 60 -8.06 -1.45 -21.16
N VAL A 61 -6.76 -1.60 -21.44
CA VAL A 61 -5.78 -0.53 -21.24
C VAL A 61 -5.73 0.31 -22.52
N ILE A 62 -6.24 1.54 -22.44
CA ILE A 62 -6.33 2.45 -23.60
C ILE A 62 -5.12 3.40 -23.64
N GLY A 63 -4.61 3.67 -24.85
CA GLY A 63 -3.62 4.72 -25.09
C GLY A 63 -2.19 4.40 -24.65
N ARG A 64 -1.92 3.16 -24.23
CA ARG A 64 -0.60 2.67 -23.79
C ARG A 64 0.05 1.67 -24.73
N ASP A 65 -0.52 1.44 -25.91
CA ASP A 65 -0.02 0.46 -26.89
C ASP A 65 1.44 0.70 -27.27
N ARG A 66 1.82 1.96 -27.48
CA ARG A 66 3.20 2.32 -27.83
C ARG A 66 4.18 1.96 -26.70
N ASP A 67 3.81 2.27 -25.45
CA ASP A 67 4.65 1.96 -24.30
C ASP A 67 4.79 0.44 -24.12
N ARG A 68 3.68 -0.30 -24.27
CA ARG A 68 3.66 -1.76 -24.24
C ARG A 68 4.60 -2.34 -25.30
N ASP A 69 4.45 -1.93 -26.56
CA ASP A 69 5.22 -2.49 -27.67
C ASP A 69 6.72 -2.16 -27.56
N ASN A 70 7.08 -1.01 -26.99
CA ASN A 70 8.47 -0.69 -26.69
C ASN A 70 9.08 -1.64 -25.66
N ILE A 71 8.36 -1.92 -24.56
CA ILE A 71 8.82 -2.88 -23.54
C ILE A 71 8.95 -4.29 -24.13
N LEU A 72 8.02 -4.69 -24.99
CA LEU A 72 8.07 -6.00 -25.65
C LEU A 72 9.26 -6.14 -26.59
N ARG A 73 9.60 -5.09 -27.35
CA ARG A 73 10.84 -5.08 -28.13
C ARG A 73 12.05 -5.27 -27.21
N MET A 74 12.14 -4.52 -26.12
CA MET A 74 13.23 -4.69 -25.15
C MET A 74 13.33 -6.12 -24.61
N LEU A 75 12.20 -6.76 -24.29
CA LEU A 75 12.15 -8.14 -23.79
C LEU A 75 12.60 -9.18 -24.83
N PHE A 76 12.30 -8.97 -26.11
CA PHE A 76 12.60 -9.92 -27.18
C PHE A 76 13.93 -9.65 -27.89
N ASP A 77 14.44 -8.43 -27.83
CA ASP A 77 15.69 -8.00 -28.49
C ASP A 77 16.95 -8.34 -27.65
N SER A 78 16.88 -9.35 -26.78
CA SER A 78 17.98 -9.79 -25.89
C SER A 78 19.19 -10.41 -26.62
N THR A 79 19.30 -10.22 -27.93
CA THR A 79 20.44 -10.64 -28.77
C THR A 79 21.47 -9.51 -28.96
N THR A 80 21.60 -8.59 -28.00
CA THR A 80 22.65 -7.57 -28.06
C THR A 80 23.88 -8.04 -27.31
N ASN A 81 24.93 -8.37 -28.06
CA ASN A 81 26.36 -8.34 -27.67
C ASN A 81 27.09 -9.67 -27.41
N GLY A 82 26.58 -10.84 -27.85
CA GLY A 82 27.36 -12.08 -27.86
C GLY A 82 27.76 -12.64 -26.47
N VAL A 83 27.34 -11.97 -25.39
CA VAL A 83 27.44 -12.43 -24.01
C VAL A 83 26.03 -12.83 -23.60
N GLN A 84 25.85 -14.10 -23.25
CA GLN A 84 24.61 -14.62 -22.69
C GLN A 84 24.31 -13.86 -21.38
N GLN A 85 23.48 -12.82 -21.42
CA GLN A 85 22.96 -12.20 -20.20
C GLN A 85 21.99 -13.19 -19.57
N THR A 86 22.30 -13.64 -18.36
CA THR A 86 21.50 -14.63 -17.62
C THR A 86 20.16 -14.05 -17.14
N PHE A 87 20.03 -12.72 -17.08
CA PHE A 87 18.78 -12.03 -16.76
C PHE A 87 18.78 -10.60 -17.33
N GLN A 88 17.58 -10.08 -17.64
CA GLN A 88 17.35 -8.72 -18.12
C GLN A 88 16.39 -7.99 -17.17
N VAL A 89 16.67 -6.71 -16.88
CA VAL A 89 15.83 -5.87 -16.02
C VAL A 89 15.34 -4.65 -16.79
N ILE A 90 14.03 -4.40 -16.74
CA ILE A 90 13.38 -3.24 -17.35
C ILE A 90 12.64 -2.46 -16.26
N SER A 91 13.00 -1.19 -16.06
CA SER A 91 12.39 -0.32 -15.06
C SER A 91 11.31 0.59 -15.67
N ILE A 92 10.16 0.70 -15.00
CA ILE A 92 9.08 1.64 -15.36
C ILE A 92 9.06 2.76 -14.31
N VAL A 93 9.36 3.99 -14.73
CA VAL A 93 9.54 5.14 -13.83
C VAL A 93 8.53 6.24 -14.14
N GLY A 94 8.05 6.94 -13.11
CA GLY A 94 7.08 8.02 -13.24
C GLY A 94 6.37 8.35 -11.93
N ILE A 95 5.60 9.44 -11.93
CA ILE A 95 4.87 9.96 -10.76
C ILE A 95 3.83 8.93 -10.25
N GLY A 96 3.42 9.04 -8.98
CA GLY A 96 2.31 8.25 -8.43
C GLY A 96 1.02 8.40 -9.25
N GLY A 97 0.19 7.36 -9.32
CA GLY A 97 -1.10 7.39 -10.02
C GLY A 97 -1.07 7.37 -11.56
N ILE A 98 0.10 7.46 -12.20
CA ILE A 98 0.21 7.52 -13.68
C ILE A 98 -0.10 6.18 -14.40
N GLY A 99 -0.31 5.09 -13.64
CA GLY A 99 -0.59 3.77 -14.22
C GLY A 99 0.65 2.91 -14.52
N LYS A 100 1.76 3.06 -13.77
CA LYS A 100 2.98 2.23 -13.94
C LYS A 100 2.69 0.74 -13.77
N SER A 101 2.02 0.38 -12.67
CA SER A 101 1.64 -1.01 -12.40
C SER A 101 0.63 -1.53 -13.43
N THR A 102 -0.25 -0.66 -13.93
CA THR A 102 -1.18 -0.99 -15.03
C THR A 102 -0.41 -1.33 -16.31
N LEU A 103 0.60 -0.54 -16.69
CA LEU A 103 1.45 -0.85 -17.86
C LEU A 103 2.24 -2.15 -17.67
N ALA A 104 2.83 -2.37 -16.49
CA ALA A 104 3.54 -3.62 -16.18
C ALA A 104 2.63 -4.84 -16.34
N ARG A 105 1.41 -4.75 -15.79
CA ARG A 105 0.39 -5.79 -15.93
C ARG A 105 -0.03 -5.99 -17.38
N TYR A 106 -0.16 -4.90 -18.13
CA TYR A 106 -0.56 -4.95 -19.54
C TYR A 106 0.45 -5.72 -20.40
N VAL A 107 1.74 -5.48 -20.16
CA VAL A 107 2.83 -6.22 -20.81
C VAL A 107 2.85 -7.68 -20.36
N TYR A 108 2.76 -7.94 -19.05
CA TYR A 108 2.80 -9.30 -18.50
C TYR A 108 1.69 -10.19 -19.07
N ASN A 109 0.48 -9.63 -19.25
CA ASN A 109 -0.67 -10.34 -19.81
C ASN A 109 -0.67 -10.41 -21.35
N ASP A 110 0.31 -9.83 -22.05
CA ASP A 110 0.42 -9.92 -23.51
C ASP A 110 0.71 -11.38 -23.91
N GLU A 111 -0.03 -11.88 -24.90
CA GLU A 111 0.07 -13.26 -25.35
C GLU A 111 1.50 -13.62 -25.82
N ARG A 112 2.24 -12.67 -26.40
CA ARG A 112 3.63 -12.88 -26.82
C ARG A 112 4.55 -13.16 -25.65
N VAL A 113 4.32 -12.53 -24.50
CA VAL A 113 5.09 -12.75 -23.27
C VAL A 113 4.79 -14.12 -22.72
N ARG A 114 3.51 -14.47 -22.63
CA ARG A 114 3.07 -15.80 -22.19
C ARG A 114 3.70 -16.92 -23.02
N ILE A 115 3.66 -16.81 -24.35
CA ILE A 115 4.26 -17.82 -25.25
C ILE A 115 5.78 -17.94 -25.07
N ARG A 116 6.48 -16.85 -24.75
CA ARG A 116 7.95 -16.83 -24.66
C ARG A 116 8.48 -17.32 -23.31
N PHE A 117 7.71 -17.14 -22.23
CA PHE A 117 8.17 -17.30 -20.84
C PHE A 117 7.30 -18.25 -19.99
N ASP A 118 6.33 -18.96 -20.59
CA ASP A 118 5.57 -20.05 -19.95
C ASP A 118 6.45 -21.26 -19.55
#